data_AF-A0A8U0M6Z1-F1
#
_entry.id   AF-A0A8U0M6Z1-F1
#
_cell.length_a   1.000
_cell.length_b   1.000
_cell.length_c   1.000
_cell.angle_alpha   90.00
_cell.angle_beta   90.00
_cell.angle_gamma   90.00
#
_symmetry.space_group_name_H-M   'P 1'
#
loop_
_entity.id
_entity.type
_entity.pdbx_description
1 polymer ?
#
loop_
_entity_poly.entity_id
_entity_poly.type
_entity_poly.pdbx_seq_one_letter_code
_entity_poly.pdbx_strand_id
1 'polypeptide(L)'
;MWGIYKLVDLACVFSLDAALGAKNVYVDCWKYAGNGIAYALYTQDGSTQGYVARLDLNARTATRVELPYEEGLDFGQYQGILVSGDDVYIALTPVGKDGNIYVINRQTGGVTKGAKLVNKAGNHYIGIF
;
A
#
# COMPACT_ATOMS: atom_id res chain seq x y z
N MET A 1 -19.02 -4.31 -14.62
CA MET A 1 -19.53 -4.33 -13.25
C MET A 1 -18.65 -5.30 -12.48
N TRP A 2 -17.63 -4.80 -11.77
CA TRP A 2 -16.61 -5.60 -11.09
C TRP A 2 -16.52 -5.18 -9.62
N GLY A 3 -16.32 -6.17 -8.75
CA GLY A 3 -16.69 -6.18 -7.35
C GLY A 3 -16.01 -5.14 -6.46
N ILE A 4 -16.82 -4.58 -5.55
CA ILE A 4 -16.38 -3.83 -4.38
C ILE A 4 -15.83 -4.87 -3.38
N TYR A 5 -14.51 -5.00 -3.25
CA TYR A 5 -13.93 -5.73 -2.12
C TYR A 5 -14.02 -4.84 -0.88
N LYS A 6 -15.14 -4.95 -0.18
CA LYS A 6 -15.30 -4.43 1.18
C LYS A 6 -14.62 -5.44 2.10
N LEU A 7 -13.67 -5.02 2.93
CA LEU A 7 -13.19 -5.84 4.04
C LEU A 7 -14.39 -6.01 5.00
N VAL A 8 -15.04 -7.18 4.98
CA VAL A 8 -16.18 -7.47 5.87
C VAL A 8 -15.84 -8.65 6.77
N ASP A 9 -15.62 -8.36 8.04
CA ASP A 9 -16.06 -9.26 9.11
C ASP A 9 -17.46 -8.79 9.52
N LEU A 10 -18.42 -9.71 9.62
CA LEU A 10 -19.87 -9.45 9.69
C LEU A 10 -20.34 -8.70 10.96
N ALA A 11 -19.41 -8.25 11.82
CA ALA A 11 -19.69 -7.44 13.01
C ALA A 11 -18.91 -6.11 13.10
N CYS A 12 -18.04 -5.75 12.16
CA CYS A 12 -17.24 -4.52 12.25
C CYS A 12 -16.94 -3.88 10.89
N VAL A 13 -17.62 -2.77 10.59
CA VAL A 13 -17.33 -1.97 9.39
C VAL A 13 -16.13 -1.07 9.68
N PHE A 14 -14.94 -1.44 9.20
CA PHE A 14 -13.79 -0.53 9.12
C PHE A 14 -13.79 0.13 7.74
N SER A 15 -14.04 1.44 7.70
CA SER A 15 -14.08 2.22 6.45
C SER A 15 -12.72 2.90 6.21
N LEU A 16 -12.02 2.50 5.16
CA LEU A 16 -10.73 3.08 4.80
C LEU A 16 -10.86 4.52 4.30
N ASP A 17 -11.95 4.83 3.56
CA ASP A 17 -12.34 6.20 3.20
C ASP A 17 -12.39 7.10 4.43
N ALA A 18 -13.14 6.68 5.45
CA ALA A 18 -13.32 7.47 6.67
C ALA A 18 -12.00 7.58 7.46
N ALA A 19 -11.24 6.50 7.55
CA ALA A 19 -9.98 6.47 8.29
C ALA A 19 -8.88 7.33 7.63
N LEU A 20 -8.86 7.41 6.30
CA LEU A 20 -7.90 8.24 5.54
C LEU A 20 -8.39 9.66 5.26
N GLY A 21 -9.67 9.96 5.48
CA GLY A 21 -10.29 11.21 5.01
C GLY A 21 -10.33 11.31 3.48
N ALA A 22 -10.41 10.17 2.79
CA ALA A 22 -10.41 10.03 1.34
C ALA A 22 -11.79 9.60 0.81
N LYS A 23 -11.95 9.58 -0.51
CA LYS A 23 -13.19 9.13 -1.17
C LYS A 23 -12.89 8.02 -2.16
N ASN A 24 -13.78 7.03 -2.22
CA ASN A 24 -13.72 5.91 -3.15
C ASN A 24 -12.34 5.24 -3.13
N VAL A 25 -11.85 4.94 -1.93
CA VAL A 25 -10.58 4.23 -1.80
C VAL A 25 -10.74 2.83 -2.37
N TYR A 26 -9.93 2.51 -3.36
CA TYR A 26 -9.81 1.18 -3.92
C TYR A 26 -8.51 0.53 -3.45
N VAL A 27 -8.60 -0.67 -2.88
CA VAL A 27 -7.43 -1.40 -2.36
C VAL A 27 -6.95 -2.39 -3.43
N ASP A 28 -5.76 -2.15 -3.96
CA ASP A 28 -5.10 -3.03 -4.93
C ASP A 28 -4.45 -4.25 -4.25
N CYS A 29 -3.90 -4.05 -3.06
CA CYS A 29 -3.30 -5.11 -2.24
C CYS A 29 -3.35 -4.73 -0.77
N TRP A 30 -3.44 -5.72 0.13
CA TRP A 30 -3.22 -5.50 1.55
C TRP A 30 -2.50 -6.67 2.20
N LYS A 31 -1.81 -6.39 3.32
CA LYS A 31 -1.08 -7.38 4.09
C LYS A 31 -1.15 -7.07 5.58
N TYR A 32 -1.51 -8.06 6.37
CA TYR A 32 -1.38 -7.99 7.82
C TYR A 32 0.10 -8.16 8.22
N ALA A 33 0.63 -7.19 8.95
CA ALA A 33 2.03 -7.18 9.42
C ALA A 33 2.18 -7.65 10.88
N GLY A 34 1.07 -7.87 11.60
CA GLY A 34 1.07 -8.31 13.00
C GLY A 34 0.81 -7.19 14.02
N ASN A 35 0.47 -7.56 15.25
CA ASN A 35 0.14 -6.65 16.37
C ASN A 35 -0.94 -5.60 16.03
N GLY A 36 -1.95 -6.00 15.25
CA GLY A 36 -3.01 -5.09 14.81
C GLY A 36 -2.57 -4.13 13.70
N ILE A 37 -1.35 -4.24 13.16
CA ILE A 37 -0.87 -3.40 12.07
C ILE A 37 -1.04 -4.12 10.73
N ALA A 38 -1.57 -3.41 9.74
CA ALA A 38 -1.64 -3.84 8.35
C ALA A 38 -1.19 -2.71 7.42
N TYR A 39 -0.87 -3.07 6.18
CA TYR A 39 -0.58 -2.13 5.11
C TYR A 39 -1.48 -2.38 3.92
N ALA A 40 -1.89 -1.32 3.24
CA ALA A 40 -2.67 -1.39 2.02
C ALA A 40 -2.03 -0.53 0.93
N LEU A 41 -1.93 -1.09 -0.28
CA LEU A 41 -1.70 -0.34 -1.50
C LEU A 41 -3.06 0.07 -2.04
N TYR A 42 -3.24 1.36 -2.33
CA TYR A 42 -4.56 1.87 -2.66
C TYR A 42 -4.53 3.02 -3.66
N THR A 43 -5.63 3.20 -4.37
CA THR A 43 -5.95 4.38 -5.17
C THR A 43 -7.18 5.09 -4.56
N GLN A 44 -7.40 6.35 -4.92
CA GLN A 44 -8.51 7.15 -4.41
C GLN A 44 -8.99 8.14 -5.47
N ASP A 45 -10.21 8.64 -5.30
CA ASP A 45 -10.75 9.69 -6.17
C ASP A 45 -9.85 10.93 -6.21
N GLY A 46 -9.78 11.54 -7.38
CA GLY A 46 -8.97 12.74 -7.61
C GLY A 46 -7.46 12.48 -7.73
N SER A 47 -7.04 11.22 -7.78
CA SER A 47 -5.64 10.82 -8.01
C SER A 47 -5.54 9.84 -9.16
N THR A 48 -4.50 10.00 -9.99
CA THR A 48 -4.11 9.04 -11.04
C THR A 48 -2.96 8.12 -10.60
N GLN A 49 -2.47 8.28 -9.37
CA GLN A 49 -1.43 7.46 -8.78
C GLN A 49 -1.93 6.69 -7.54
N GLY A 50 -1.23 5.63 -7.21
CA GLY A 50 -1.40 4.83 -6.01
C GLY A 50 -0.64 5.36 -4.79
N TYR A 51 -1.07 4.89 -3.61
CA TYR A 51 -0.55 5.26 -2.30
C TYR A 51 -0.38 4.03 -1.42
N VAL A 52 0.32 4.22 -0.30
CA VAL A 52 0.47 3.20 0.74
C VAL A 52 -0.19 3.73 2.01
N ALA A 53 -1.09 2.95 2.60
CA ALA A 53 -1.68 3.21 3.90
C ALA A 53 -1.08 2.27 4.95
N ARG A 54 -0.79 2.81 6.14
CA ARG A 54 -0.59 2.04 7.36
C ARG A 54 -1.91 2.05 8.14
N LEU A 55 -2.41 0.87 8.46
CA LEU A 55 -3.66 0.65 9.18
C LEU A 55 -3.33 0.18 10.59
N ASP A 56 -3.95 0.80 11.58
CA ASP A 56 -4.03 0.30 12.94
C ASP A 56 -5.45 -0.26 13.15
N LEU A 57 -5.56 -1.58 13.16
CA LEU A 57 -6.81 -2.32 13.27
C LEU A 57 -7.35 -2.31 14.70
N ASN A 58 -6.48 -2.12 15.71
CA ASN A 58 -6.90 -2.00 17.11
C ASN A 58 -7.53 -0.62 17.36
N ALA A 59 -6.84 0.43 16.91
CA ALA A 59 -7.31 1.81 17.01
C ALA A 59 -8.38 2.17 15.96
N ARG A 60 -8.52 1.33 14.92
CA ARG A 60 -9.39 1.57 13.76
C ARG A 60 -9.05 2.89 13.07
N THR A 61 -7.77 3.12 12.85
CA THR A 61 -7.26 4.30 12.14
C THR A 61 -6.42 3.87 10.93
N ALA A 62 -6.25 4.78 9.99
CA ALA A 62 -5.35 4.61 8.86
C ALA A 62 -4.64 5.93 8.58
N THR A 63 -3.40 5.84 8.13
CA THR A 63 -2.61 7.01 7.72
C THR A 63 -1.88 6.68 6.43
N ARG A 64 -1.77 7.66 5.53
CA ARG A 64 -0.90 7.53 4.37
C ARG A 64 0.56 7.49 4.85
N VAL A 65 1.32 6.51 4.39
CA VAL A 65 2.75 6.42 4.66
C VAL A 65 3.46 7.52 3.85
N GLU A 66 4.37 8.26 4.47
CA GLU A 66 5.14 9.26 3.73
C GLU A 66 6.23 8.56 2.90
N LEU A 67 6.10 8.64 1.57
CA LEU A 67 6.97 8.04 0.57
C LEU A 67 7.16 9.06 -0.58
N PRO A 68 8.25 8.96 -1.37
CA PRO A 68 8.44 9.81 -2.53
C PRO A 68 7.52 9.36 -3.67
N TYR A 69 6.24 9.73 -3.57
CA TYR A 69 5.23 9.46 -4.56
C TYR A 69 5.51 10.23 -5.85
N GLU A 70 5.31 9.57 -6.98
CA GLU A 70 5.45 10.14 -8.31
C GLU A 70 4.26 9.75 -9.19
N GLU A 71 3.84 10.66 -10.06
CA GLU A 71 2.79 10.38 -11.02
C GLU A 71 3.13 9.14 -11.87
N GLY A 72 2.12 8.30 -12.11
CA GLY A 72 2.27 7.03 -12.81
C GLY A 72 2.67 5.86 -11.93
N LEU A 73 2.71 6.03 -10.59
CA LEU A 73 2.72 4.90 -9.67
C LEU A 73 1.38 4.17 -9.74
N ASP A 74 1.38 2.97 -10.31
CA ASP A 74 0.19 2.15 -10.50
C ASP A 74 0.41 0.79 -9.82
N PHE A 75 -0.43 0.51 -8.82
CA PHE A 75 -0.39 -0.71 -8.03
C PHE A 75 -1.34 -1.79 -8.54
N GLY A 76 -1.96 -1.69 -9.72
CA GLY A 76 -3.03 -2.58 -10.21
C GLY A 76 -2.85 -4.10 -10.03
N GLN A 77 -2.93 -4.90 -11.10
CA GLN A 77 -3.04 -6.35 -10.91
C GLN A 77 -1.73 -6.98 -10.35
N TYR A 78 -1.88 -7.74 -9.25
CA TYR A 78 -0.86 -8.61 -8.64
C TYR A 78 0.30 -7.91 -7.92
N GLN A 79 0.05 -7.03 -6.95
CA GLN A 79 1.12 -6.52 -6.08
C GLN A 79 1.34 -7.36 -4.83
N GLY A 80 2.60 -7.66 -4.52
CA GLY A 80 3.03 -8.30 -3.28
C GLY A 80 3.60 -7.32 -2.25
N ILE A 81 3.19 -7.50 -0.99
CA ILE A 81 3.87 -6.93 0.19
C ILE A 81 4.50 -8.10 0.96
N LEU A 82 5.82 -8.04 1.19
CA LEU A 82 6.54 -8.99 2.02
C LEU A 82 6.62 -8.47 3.46
N VAL A 83 6.40 -9.36 4.42
CA VAL A 83 6.61 -9.10 5.86
C VAL A 83 7.66 -10.10 6.34
N SER A 84 8.75 -9.62 6.94
CA SER A 84 9.79 -10.45 7.55
C SER A 84 10.21 -9.86 8.89
N GLY A 85 9.92 -10.56 9.98
CA GLY A 85 10.14 -10.03 11.32
C GLY A 85 9.34 -8.75 11.57
N ASP A 86 10.05 -7.66 11.88
CA ASP A 86 9.44 -6.33 12.05
C ASP A 86 9.46 -5.47 10.78
N ASP A 87 10.00 -5.98 9.68
CA ASP A 87 10.14 -5.24 8.44
C ASP A 87 9.02 -5.58 7.45
N VAL A 88 8.48 -4.54 6.83
CA VAL A 88 7.51 -4.61 5.73
C VAL A 88 8.15 -4.03 4.49
N TYR A 89 8.22 -4.83 3.42
CA TYR A 89 8.87 -4.46 2.17
C TYR A 89 7.83 -4.15 1.10
N ILE A 90 7.93 -2.96 0.52
CA ILE A 90 7.04 -2.49 -0.54
C ILE A 90 7.89 -1.95 -1.69
N ALA A 91 7.64 -2.40 -2.91
CA ALA A 91 8.25 -1.83 -4.10
C ALA A 91 7.47 -0.57 -4.52
N LEU A 92 8.19 0.52 -4.75
CA LEU A 92 7.65 1.77 -5.30
C LEU A 92 8.32 2.03 -6.65
N THR A 93 7.61 1.72 -7.73
CA THR A 93 8.11 1.83 -9.10
C THR A 93 6.99 2.35 -10.00
N PRO A 94 7.04 3.60 -10.47
CA PRO A 94 6.13 4.06 -11.51
C PRO A 94 6.27 3.22 -12.78
N VAL A 95 5.19 3.11 -13.54
CA VAL A 95 5.17 2.32 -14.79
C VAL A 95 6.27 2.83 -15.72
N GLY A 96 7.14 1.93 -16.17
CA GLY A 96 8.22 2.26 -17.08
C GLY A 96 9.42 2.99 -16.48
N LYS A 97 9.46 3.26 -15.17
CA LYS A 97 10.54 3.99 -14.49
C LYS A 97 11.20 3.15 -13.42
N ASP A 98 12.47 3.45 -13.17
CA ASP A 98 13.21 2.93 -12.02
C ASP A 98 12.48 3.28 -10.72
N GLY A 99 12.73 2.50 -9.68
CA GLY A 99 12.19 2.77 -8.36
C GLY A 99 13.02 2.15 -7.25
N ASN A 100 12.40 1.91 -6.11
CA ASN A 100 13.08 1.38 -4.94
C ASN A 100 12.18 0.44 -4.14
N ILE A 101 12.81 -0.47 -3.42
CA ILE A 101 12.18 -1.14 -2.28
C ILE A 101 12.22 -0.17 -1.09
N TYR A 102 11.10 0.00 -0.41
CA TYR A 102 11.02 0.68 0.87
C TYR A 102 10.76 -0.32 1.97
N VAL A 103 11.52 -0.20 3.05
CA VAL A 103 11.43 -1.03 4.26
C VAL A 103 10.75 -0.20 5.33
N ILE A 104 9.63 -0.68 5.84
CA ILE A 104 8.85 -0.01 6.87
C ILE A 104 8.88 -0.87 8.12
N ASN A 105 9.37 -0.33 9.23
CA ASN A 105 9.30 -1.01 10.51
C ASN A 105 7.84 -1.01 10.99
N ARG A 106 7.23 -2.19 11.16
CA ARG A 106 5.79 -2.31 11.48
C ARG A 106 5.41 -1.67 12.82
N GLN A 107 6.33 -1.69 13.79
CA GLN A 107 6.08 -1.21 15.15
C GLN A 107 6.08 0.32 15.19
N THR A 108 7.10 0.94 14.58
CA THR A 108 7.31 2.39 14.65
C THR A 108 6.74 3.16 13.46
N GLY A 109 6.52 2.48 12.32
CA GLY A 109 6.21 3.13 11.04
C GLY A 109 7.41 3.79 10.37
N GLY A 110 8.62 3.65 10.91
CA GLY A 110 9.85 4.23 10.34
C GLY A 110 10.14 3.67 8.95
N VAL A 111 10.37 4.55 7.98
CA VAL A 111 10.60 4.22 6.57
C VAL A 111 12.10 4.33 6.24
N THR A 112 12.65 3.28 5.64
CA THR A 112 14.01 3.24 5.11
C THR A 112 13.98 2.97 3.61
N LYS A 113 14.71 3.78 2.83
CA LYS A 113 14.91 3.52 1.40
C LYS A 113 15.90 2.37 1.22
N GLY A 114 15.46 1.30 0.58
CA GLY A 114 16.24 0.11 0.28
C GLY A 114 16.77 0.08 -1.16
N ALA A 115 16.94 -1.14 -1.68
CA ALA A 115 17.56 -1.40 -2.97
C ALA A 115 16.88 -0.66 -4.13
N LYS A 116 17.68 -0.28 -5.14
CA LYS A 116 17.17 0.28 -6.40
C LYS A 116 16.62 -0.83 -7.29
N LEU A 117 15.46 -0.59 -7.89
CA LEU A 117 14.82 -1.44 -8.88
C LEU A 117 15.00 -0.79 -10.25
N VAL A 118 15.69 -1.48 -11.16
CA VAL A 118 15.89 -1.00 -12.54
C VAL A 118 14.72 -1.47 -13.40
N ASN A 119 14.14 -0.55 -14.17
CA ASN A 119 12.94 -0.82 -14.96
C ASN A 119 13.14 -0.46 -16.45
N LYS A 120 12.17 -0.81 -17.29
CA LYS A 120 12.13 -0.44 -18.72
C LYS A 120 10.75 0.08 -19.08
N ALA A 121 10.67 0.93 -20.11
CA ALA A 121 9.41 1.52 -20.58
C ALA A 121 8.31 0.46 -20.76
N GLY A 122 7.12 0.73 -20.19
CA GLY A 122 5.95 -0.16 -20.25
C GLY A 122 5.93 -1.29 -19.22
N ASN A 123 7.00 -1.54 -18.48
CA ASN A 123 7.03 -2.59 -17.48
C ASN A 123 6.39 -2.15 -16.15
N HIS A 124 5.68 -3.09 -15.55
CA HIS A 124 5.18 -3.02 -14.18
C HIS A 124 6.05 -3.89 -13.27
N TYR A 125 6.22 -3.47 -12.02
CA TYR A 125 6.73 -4.33 -10.97
C TYR A 125 5.54 -4.95 -10.24
N ILE A 126 5.60 -6.24 -9.91
CA ILE A 126 4.48 -7.00 -9.32
C ILE A 126 4.64 -7.21 -7.80
N GLY A 127 5.51 -6.41 -7.19
CA GLY A 127 5.76 -6.40 -5.75
C GLY A 127 6.78 -7.43 -5.27
N ILE A 128 6.73 -7.71 -3.97
CA ILE A 128 7.72 -8.49 -3.22
C ILE A 128 6.99 -9.63 -2.49
N PHE A 129 7.54 -10.84 -2.54
CA PHE A 129 6.91 -12.07 -2.05
C PHE A 129 7.77 -12.79 -1.02
#